data_AF-A0A1B6II20-F1
#
_entry.id   AF-A0A1B6II20-F1
#
_cell.length_a   1.000
_cell.length_b   1.000
_cell.length_c   1.000
_cell.angle_alpha   90.00
_cell.angle_beta   90.00
_cell.angle_gamma   90.00
#
_symmetry.space_group_name_H-M   'P 1'
#
loop_
_entity.id
_entity.type
_entity.pdbx_description
1 polymer ?
#
loop_
_entity_poly.entity_id
_entity_poly.type
_entity_poly.pdbx_seq_one_letter_code
_entity_poly.pdbx_strand_id
1 'polypeptide(L)'
;MHSICKTLQLSLSPQKLCKCFRSALKNEPNLVFKRSVTILGIETSCDDTGCAIVNNEGHILGESLHSQQEIHLEHGGIIPPVARDLHKAAIQNVVKKALDAANMKIADVDAIATTLKPGLPLSLIIGMQYGKHLSKISKKPFIPIHHMEAHALTIRMVEQVEFPFLVLLISGGHCLLAVAQSATHFQLIGQSRDDAPGEVLDKAARRLKLRNILEFRSMSGGQAIELAASRGNPKAYEFGIPMRTYRNCDFSFSG
;
A
#
# COMPACT_ATOMS: atom_id res chain seq x y z
N MET A 1 -1.62 -0.78 -4.99
CA MET A 1 -0.71 -1.77 -5.64
C MET A 1 0.69 -1.23 -5.93
N HIS A 2 0.83 -0.05 -6.55
CA HIS A 2 2.13 0.63 -6.80
C HIS A 2 3.06 0.71 -5.57
N SER A 3 2.49 0.77 -4.36
CA SER A 3 3.19 0.71 -3.07
C SER A 3 4.05 -0.54 -2.85
N ILE A 4 3.52 -1.73 -3.17
CA ILE A 4 4.14 -3.01 -2.79
C ILE A 4 5.12 -3.53 -3.82
N CYS A 5 4.91 -3.13 -5.07
CA CYS A 5 5.90 -3.24 -6.14
C CYS A 5 7.30 -2.76 -5.70
N LYS A 6 7.41 -1.78 -4.78
CA LYS A 6 8.68 -1.11 -4.51
C LYS A 6 9.38 -1.35 -3.18
N THR A 7 8.70 -1.85 -2.15
CA THR A 7 9.46 -2.37 -0.98
C THR A 7 10.35 -3.53 -1.41
N LEU A 8 9.99 -4.19 -2.50
CA LEU A 8 10.75 -5.23 -3.14
C LEU A 8 12.13 -4.78 -3.63
N GLN A 9 12.19 -3.67 -4.39
CA GLN A 9 13.46 -3.14 -4.91
C GLN A 9 14.47 -2.84 -3.78
N LEU A 10 13.97 -2.50 -2.58
CA LEU A 10 14.79 -2.06 -1.45
C LEU A 10 15.02 -3.11 -0.36
N SER A 11 14.23 -4.18 -0.33
CA SER A 11 14.52 -5.38 0.48
C SER A 11 15.76 -6.16 0.01
N LEU A 12 16.30 -5.81 -1.16
CA LEU A 12 17.61 -6.21 -1.65
C LEU A 12 18.77 -5.41 -1.03
N SER A 13 18.49 -4.42 -0.16
CA SER A 13 19.51 -3.87 0.74
C SER A 13 20.12 -5.00 1.58
N PRO A 14 21.46 -5.09 1.67
CA PRO A 14 22.17 -6.16 2.39
C PRO A 14 21.69 -6.40 3.83
N GLN A 15 21.01 -5.42 4.42
CA GLN A 15 20.55 -5.42 5.80
C GLN A 15 19.30 -6.29 6.05
N LYS A 16 18.39 -6.48 5.07
CA LYS A 16 17.15 -7.28 5.24
C LYS A 16 17.27 -8.73 4.76
N LEU A 17 18.40 -9.13 4.16
CA LEU A 17 18.63 -10.50 3.72
C LEU A 17 18.98 -11.43 4.90
N CYS A 18 18.39 -12.63 4.92
CA CYS A 18 18.60 -13.69 5.91
C CYS A 18 20.10 -13.98 6.16
N LYS A 19 20.46 -14.47 7.36
CA LYS A 19 21.85 -14.83 7.72
C LYS A 19 22.56 -15.71 6.68
N CYS A 20 21.86 -16.60 5.96
CA CYS A 20 22.42 -17.38 4.86
C CYS A 20 22.88 -16.52 3.67
N PHE A 21 22.14 -15.48 3.30
CA PHE A 21 22.55 -14.55 2.24
C PHE A 21 23.66 -13.60 2.71
N ARG A 22 23.70 -13.23 4.00
CA ARG A 22 24.73 -12.34 4.56
C ARG A 22 26.15 -12.91 4.47
N SER A 23 26.33 -14.24 4.53
CA SER A 23 27.69 -14.82 4.41
C SER A 23 28.29 -14.64 3.01
N ALA A 24 27.43 -14.52 1.98
CA ALA A 24 27.85 -14.29 0.60
C ALA A 24 28.04 -12.80 0.25
N LEU A 25 27.55 -11.88 1.09
CA LEU A 25 27.43 -10.44 0.78
C LEU A 25 28.38 -9.54 1.60
N LYS A 26 29.28 -10.11 2.41
CA LYS A 26 30.04 -9.34 3.40
C LYS A 26 31.08 -8.37 2.83
N ASN A 27 31.41 -8.39 1.54
CA ASN A 27 32.62 -7.72 1.04
C ASN A 27 32.48 -6.76 -0.17
N GLU A 28 31.29 -6.47 -0.71
CA GLU A 28 31.22 -5.62 -1.92
C GLU A 28 30.12 -4.55 -1.83
N PRO A 29 30.48 -3.25 -1.73
CA PRO A 29 29.51 -2.14 -1.66
C PRO A 29 28.80 -1.87 -3.00
N ASN A 30 29.22 -2.51 -4.09
CA ASN A 30 28.58 -2.45 -5.41
C ASN A 30 28.21 -3.86 -5.88
N LEU A 31 27.04 -4.35 -5.46
CA LEU A 31 26.47 -5.59 -6.01
C LEU A 31 25.95 -5.37 -7.42
N VAL A 32 26.84 -5.56 -8.40
CA VAL A 32 26.44 -5.76 -9.79
C VAL A 32 25.83 -7.15 -9.89
N PHE A 33 24.49 -7.23 -9.86
CA PHE A 33 23.80 -8.49 -10.12
C PHE A 33 24.09 -8.91 -11.57
N LYS A 34 24.74 -10.06 -11.76
CA LYS A 34 25.03 -10.64 -13.09
C LYS A 34 23.78 -10.94 -13.93
N ARG A 35 22.58 -10.96 -13.31
CA ARG A 35 21.28 -11.07 -13.97
C ARG A 35 20.26 -10.20 -13.24
N SER A 36 19.26 -9.70 -13.97
CA SER A 36 18.14 -8.95 -13.40
C SER A 36 17.44 -9.76 -12.31
N VAL A 37 17.30 -9.17 -11.12
CA VAL A 37 16.61 -9.80 -9.98
C VAL A 37 15.13 -9.44 -10.06
N THR A 38 14.26 -10.44 -9.93
CA THR A 38 12.80 -10.23 -10.02
C THR A 38 12.12 -10.66 -8.72
N ILE A 39 11.16 -9.87 -8.27
CA ILE A 39 10.46 -10.16 -7.02
C ILE A 39 8.95 -10.06 -7.22
N LEU A 40 8.24 -11.05 -6.67
CA LEU A 40 6.79 -11.10 -6.64
C LEU A 40 6.27 -10.47 -5.34
N GLY A 41 5.44 -9.43 -5.45
CA GLY A 41 4.80 -8.73 -4.34
C GLY A 41 3.33 -9.07 -4.21
N ILE A 42 2.86 -9.30 -2.98
CA ILE A 42 1.46 -9.58 -2.66
C ILE A 42 0.95 -8.52 -1.68
N GLU A 43 -0.22 -7.95 -2.00
CA GLU A 43 -0.94 -7.01 -1.16
C GLU A 43 -2.32 -7.52 -0.77
N THR A 44 -2.60 -7.51 0.54
CA THR A 44 -3.93 -7.83 1.10
C THR A 44 -4.17 -7.08 2.42
N SER A 45 -3.70 -5.83 2.53
CA SER A 45 -3.78 -5.10 3.81
C SER A 45 -5.19 -4.65 4.18
N CYS A 46 -6.07 -4.43 3.20
CA CYS A 46 -7.41 -3.88 3.44
C CYS A 46 -8.48 -4.61 2.62
N ASP A 47 -8.90 -4.03 1.49
CA ASP A 47 -9.98 -4.49 0.60
C ASP A 47 -9.51 -4.75 -0.85
N ASP A 48 -8.26 -4.42 -1.18
CA ASP A 48 -7.66 -4.73 -2.47
C ASP A 48 -6.75 -5.96 -2.39
N THR A 49 -6.95 -6.91 -3.32
CA THR A 49 -6.01 -8.01 -3.55
C THR A 49 -5.10 -7.64 -4.72
N GLY A 50 -3.84 -7.35 -4.44
CA GLY A 50 -2.86 -6.95 -5.45
C GLY A 50 -1.72 -7.94 -5.59
N CYS A 51 -1.24 -8.15 -6.82
CA CYS A 51 0.03 -8.81 -7.07
C CYS A 51 0.78 -8.11 -8.19
N ALA A 52 2.11 -8.02 -8.06
CA ALA A 52 2.97 -7.52 -9.11
C ALA A 52 4.35 -8.17 -9.09
N ILE A 53 5.02 -8.17 -10.23
CA ILE A 53 6.38 -8.65 -10.42
C ILE A 53 7.23 -7.47 -10.87
N VAL A 54 8.31 -7.21 -10.13
CA VAL A 54 9.15 -6.03 -10.34
C VAL A 54 10.61 -6.44 -10.38
N ASN A 55 11.38 -5.82 -11.26
CA ASN A 55 12.82 -6.04 -11.35
C ASN A 55 13.63 -5.06 -10.46
N ASN A 56 14.94 -5.27 -10.36
CA ASN A 56 15.83 -4.40 -9.57
C ASN A 56 16.01 -2.98 -10.13
N GLU A 57 15.59 -2.72 -11.35
CA GLU A 57 15.55 -1.38 -11.96
C GLU A 57 14.26 -0.61 -11.58
N GLY A 58 13.25 -1.32 -11.07
CA GLY A 58 11.95 -0.76 -10.70
C GLY A 58 10.89 -0.89 -11.79
N HIS A 59 11.18 -1.61 -12.88
CA HIS A 59 10.22 -1.91 -13.94
C HIS A 59 9.21 -2.94 -13.46
N ILE A 60 7.92 -2.65 -13.67
CA ILE A 60 6.81 -3.59 -13.44
C ILE A 60 6.74 -4.51 -14.67
N LEU A 61 7.01 -5.79 -14.46
CA LEU A 61 6.99 -6.81 -15.53
C LEU A 61 5.58 -7.36 -15.73
N GLY A 62 4.77 -7.39 -14.68
CA GLY A 62 3.36 -7.79 -14.74
C GLY A 62 2.66 -7.52 -13.42
N GLU A 63 1.38 -7.16 -13.48
CA GLU A 63 0.57 -6.85 -12.30
C GLU A 63 -0.89 -7.26 -12.48
N SER A 64 -1.62 -7.36 -11.37
CA SER A 64 -3.04 -7.72 -11.35
C SER A 64 -3.70 -7.21 -10.07
N LEU A 65 -4.88 -6.59 -10.22
CA LEU A 65 -5.72 -6.09 -9.13
C LEU A 65 -7.05 -6.82 -9.11
N HIS A 66 -7.50 -7.15 -7.92
CA HIS A 66 -8.91 -7.43 -7.66
C HIS A 66 -9.37 -6.55 -6.49
N SER A 67 -10.17 -5.53 -6.80
CA SER A 67 -10.73 -4.61 -5.82
C SER A 67 -12.08 -5.09 -5.31
N GLN A 68 -12.32 -4.94 -4.01
CA GLN A 68 -13.58 -5.25 -3.34
C GLN A 68 -14.47 -4.01 -3.17
N GLN A 69 -14.09 -2.87 -3.77
CA GLN A 69 -14.73 -1.57 -3.56
C GLN A 69 -16.24 -1.62 -3.77
N GLU A 70 -16.74 -2.22 -4.86
CA GLU A 70 -18.17 -2.28 -5.16
C GLU A 70 -18.97 -2.98 -4.05
N ILE A 71 -18.47 -4.13 -3.56
CA ILE A 71 -19.10 -4.89 -2.48
C ILE A 71 -19.13 -4.07 -1.19
N HIS A 72 -18.04 -3.39 -0.85
CA HIS A 72 -17.98 -2.59 0.38
C HIS A 72 -18.77 -1.28 0.29
N LEU A 73 -18.88 -0.68 -0.90
CA LEU A 73 -19.77 0.44 -1.15
C LEU A 73 -21.22 0.04 -0.90
N GLU A 74 -21.64 -1.14 -1.35
CA GLU A 74 -23.00 -1.65 -1.10
C GLU A 74 -23.31 -1.72 0.40
N HIS A 75 -22.37 -2.26 1.18
CA HIS A 75 -22.47 -2.44 2.63
C HIS A 75 -22.20 -1.16 3.45
N GLY A 76 -21.82 -0.06 2.81
CA GLY A 76 -21.57 1.23 3.47
C GLY A 76 -20.22 1.32 4.20
N GLY A 77 -19.31 0.39 3.93
CA GLY A 77 -17.97 0.33 4.50
C GLY A 77 -17.34 -1.06 4.43
N ILE A 78 -16.07 -1.14 4.84
CA ILE A 78 -15.31 -2.39 4.83
C ILE A 78 -15.76 -3.27 6.00
N ILE A 79 -16.14 -4.52 5.69
CA ILE A 79 -16.52 -5.55 6.67
C ILE A 79 -15.37 -6.57 6.74
N PRO A 80 -14.57 -6.60 7.83
CA PRO A 80 -13.32 -7.37 7.84
C PRO A 80 -13.46 -8.88 7.56
N PRO A 81 -14.47 -9.60 8.07
CA PRO A 81 -14.68 -11.01 7.70
C PRO A 81 -15.00 -11.22 6.21
N VAL A 82 -15.77 -10.30 5.60
CA VAL A 82 -16.09 -10.35 4.17
C VAL A 82 -14.82 -10.09 3.35
N ALA A 83 -14.03 -9.07 3.73
CA ALA A 83 -12.79 -8.75 3.05
C ALA A 83 -11.79 -9.92 3.05
N ARG A 84 -11.66 -10.62 4.18
CA ARG A 84 -10.88 -11.86 4.29
C ARG A 84 -11.32 -12.91 3.27
N ASP A 85 -12.62 -13.18 3.18
CA ASP A 85 -13.15 -14.24 2.32
C ASP A 85 -12.98 -13.89 0.83
N LEU A 86 -13.13 -12.61 0.49
CA LEU A 86 -12.86 -12.10 -0.85
C LEU A 86 -11.37 -12.20 -1.22
N HIS A 87 -10.45 -11.84 -0.31
CA HIS A 87 -9.01 -12.08 -0.52
C HIS A 87 -8.71 -13.56 -0.76
N LYS A 88 -9.28 -14.45 0.06
CA LYS A 88 -9.07 -15.90 -0.06
C LYS A 88 -9.53 -16.43 -1.41
N ALA A 89 -10.65 -15.93 -1.93
CA ALA A 89 -11.18 -16.30 -3.23
C ALA A 89 -10.35 -15.72 -4.41
N ALA A 90 -9.82 -14.51 -4.26
CA ALA A 90 -9.15 -13.79 -5.35
C ALA A 90 -7.65 -14.08 -5.50
N ILE A 91 -6.94 -14.32 -4.39
CA ILE A 91 -5.47 -14.25 -4.33
C ILE A 91 -4.76 -15.15 -5.34
N GLN A 92 -5.24 -16.38 -5.53
CA GLN A 92 -4.63 -17.31 -6.49
C GLN A 92 -4.76 -16.81 -7.93
N ASN A 93 -5.93 -16.31 -8.31
CA ASN A 93 -6.18 -15.78 -9.65
C ASN A 93 -5.39 -14.49 -9.89
N VAL A 94 -5.31 -13.62 -8.88
CA VAL A 94 -4.53 -12.37 -8.95
C VAL A 94 -3.05 -12.66 -9.19
N VAL A 95 -2.46 -13.59 -8.42
CA VAL A 95 -1.06 -13.98 -8.60
C VAL A 95 -0.81 -14.65 -9.95
N LYS A 96 -1.70 -15.55 -10.37
CA LYS A 96 -1.61 -16.18 -11.70
C LYS A 96 -1.62 -15.13 -12.83
N LYS A 97 -2.56 -14.18 -12.79
CA LYS A 97 -2.63 -13.11 -13.80
C LYS A 97 -1.38 -12.24 -13.84
N ALA A 98 -0.78 -11.91 -12.69
CA ALA A 98 0.45 -11.13 -12.64
C ALA A 98 1.64 -11.90 -13.25
N LEU A 99 1.75 -13.20 -12.97
CA LEU A 99 2.73 -14.10 -13.59
C LEU A 99 2.52 -14.25 -15.10
N ASP A 100 1.27 -14.46 -15.53
CA ASP A 100 0.90 -14.57 -16.94
C ASP A 100 1.22 -13.26 -17.69
N ALA A 101 0.92 -12.10 -17.09
CA ALA A 101 1.24 -10.78 -17.66
C ALA A 101 2.76 -10.54 -17.80
N ALA A 102 3.56 -11.06 -16.87
CA ALA A 102 5.02 -11.01 -16.94
C ALA A 102 5.62 -12.10 -17.85
N ASN A 103 4.80 -13.02 -18.36
CA ASN A 103 5.25 -14.24 -19.06
C ASN A 103 6.28 -15.04 -18.22
N MET A 104 6.02 -15.17 -16.92
CA MET A 104 6.90 -15.83 -15.96
C MET A 104 6.18 -16.95 -15.20
N LYS A 105 6.94 -17.93 -14.72
CA LYS A 105 6.50 -18.91 -13.74
C LYS A 105 7.01 -18.51 -12.36
N ILE A 106 6.39 -19.05 -11.31
CA ILE A 106 6.85 -18.86 -9.93
C ILE A 106 8.29 -19.35 -9.69
N ALA A 107 8.80 -20.25 -10.52
CA ALA A 107 10.19 -20.71 -10.45
C ALA A 107 11.19 -19.64 -10.92
N ASP A 108 10.76 -18.69 -11.74
CA ASP A 108 11.60 -17.68 -12.37
C ASP A 108 11.84 -16.47 -11.46
N VAL A 109 10.95 -16.23 -10.48
CA VAL A 109 11.13 -15.13 -9.51
C VAL A 109 12.22 -15.48 -8.49
N ASP A 110 12.92 -14.45 -7.99
CA ASP A 110 14.04 -14.63 -7.06
C ASP A 110 13.61 -14.54 -5.60
N ALA A 111 12.52 -13.83 -5.30
CA ALA A 111 11.93 -13.74 -3.97
C ALA A 111 10.43 -13.50 -4.02
N ILE A 112 9.80 -13.63 -2.86
CA ILE A 112 8.38 -13.34 -2.64
C ILE A 112 8.28 -12.39 -1.48
N ALA A 113 7.56 -11.29 -1.64
CA ALA A 113 7.25 -10.43 -0.52
C ALA A 113 5.77 -10.17 -0.38
N THR A 114 5.40 -9.86 0.85
CA THR A 114 4.01 -9.75 1.24
C THR A 114 3.88 -8.74 2.35
N THR A 115 2.89 -7.87 2.23
CA THR A 115 2.54 -6.93 3.29
C THR A 115 2.07 -7.66 4.53
N LEU A 116 2.69 -7.36 5.66
CA LEU A 116 2.33 -7.94 6.95
C LEU A 116 1.82 -6.91 7.97
N LYS A 117 1.95 -5.60 7.68
CA LYS A 117 1.48 -4.52 8.55
C LYS A 117 1.64 -3.14 7.89
N PRO A 118 0.97 -2.10 8.39
CA PRO A 118 -0.32 -2.19 9.08
C PRO A 118 -1.41 -2.68 8.13
N GLY A 119 -2.60 -2.96 8.65
CA GLY A 119 -3.74 -3.43 7.88
C GLY A 119 -4.73 -4.22 8.74
N LEU A 120 -5.82 -4.66 8.13
CA LEU A 120 -6.83 -5.51 8.76
C LEU A 120 -6.21 -6.89 9.05
N PRO A 121 -6.16 -7.34 10.33
CA PRO A 121 -5.51 -8.61 10.68
C PRO A 121 -6.05 -9.82 9.91
N LEU A 122 -7.37 -9.86 9.66
CA LEU A 122 -8.03 -10.92 8.90
C LEU A 122 -7.69 -10.89 7.41
N SER A 123 -7.39 -9.72 6.84
CA SER A 123 -6.94 -9.61 5.45
C SER A 123 -5.45 -9.96 5.32
N LEU A 124 -4.61 -9.45 6.22
CA LEU A 124 -3.15 -9.67 6.22
C LEU A 124 -2.78 -11.15 6.34
N ILE A 125 -3.52 -11.92 7.15
CA ILE A 125 -3.24 -13.35 7.33
C ILE A 125 -3.37 -14.14 6.02
N ILE A 126 -4.27 -13.74 5.12
CA ILE A 126 -4.47 -14.40 3.82
C ILE A 126 -3.24 -14.22 2.93
N GLY A 127 -2.79 -12.98 2.75
CA GLY A 127 -1.57 -12.68 2.01
C GLY A 127 -0.37 -13.41 2.60
N MET A 128 -0.19 -13.33 3.93
CA MET A 128 0.93 -13.98 4.62
C MET A 128 0.96 -15.49 4.39
N GLN A 129 -0.18 -16.17 4.55
CA GLN A 129 -0.27 -17.62 4.37
C GLN A 129 0.04 -18.02 2.92
N TYR A 130 -0.52 -17.29 1.95
CA TYR A 130 -0.30 -17.56 0.54
C TYR A 130 1.15 -17.28 0.11
N GLY A 131 1.73 -16.15 0.49
CA GLY A 131 3.12 -15.82 0.20
C GLY A 131 4.11 -16.79 0.82
N LYS A 132 3.89 -17.22 2.07
CA LYS A 132 4.69 -18.28 2.71
C LYS A 132 4.54 -19.63 2.01
N HIS A 133 3.33 -19.98 1.58
CA HIS A 133 3.08 -21.20 0.81
C HIS A 133 3.88 -21.18 -0.49
N LEU A 134 3.78 -20.10 -1.28
CA LEU A 134 4.55 -19.93 -2.52
C LEU A 134 6.06 -20.02 -2.26
N SER A 135 6.55 -19.36 -1.21
CA SER A 135 7.98 -19.36 -0.84
C SER A 135 8.46 -20.77 -0.54
N LYS A 136 7.65 -21.56 0.19
CA LYS A 136 7.98 -22.95 0.52
C LYS A 136 8.02 -23.86 -0.71
N ILE A 137 7.03 -23.77 -1.61
CA ILE A 137 6.97 -24.65 -2.79
C ILE A 137 8.03 -24.29 -3.84
N SER A 138 8.36 -23.01 -3.98
CA SER A 138 9.34 -22.51 -4.96
C SER A 138 10.77 -22.45 -4.40
N LYS A 139 10.94 -22.72 -3.10
CA LYS A 139 12.20 -22.58 -2.35
C LYS A 139 12.82 -21.18 -2.48
N LYS A 140 11.98 -20.14 -2.54
CA LYS A 140 12.40 -18.74 -2.67
C LYS A 140 12.35 -18.03 -1.32
N PRO A 141 13.22 -17.04 -1.06
CA PRO A 141 13.15 -16.18 0.12
C PRO A 141 11.78 -15.51 0.26
N PHE A 142 11.30 -15.43 1.50
CA PHE A 142 10.10 -14.68 1.87
C PHE A 142 10.50 -13.37 2.56
N ILE A 143 9.95 -12.25 2.10
CA ILE A 143 10.30 -10.91 2.57
C ILE A 143 9.05 -10.24 3.18
N PRO A 144 9.08 -9.88 4.47
CA PRO A 144 7.97 -9.16 5.09
C PRO A 144 8.00 -7.67 4.69
N ILE A 145 6.84 -7.13 4.31
CA ILE A 145 6.69 -5.74 3.86
C ILE A 145 5.83 -4.93 4.83
N HIS A 146 6.25 -3.69 5.07
CA HIS A 146 5.48 -2.70 5.80
C HIS A 146 4.75 -1.80 4.80
N HIS A 147 3.42 -1.80 4.81
CA HIS A 147 2.54 -1.08 3.88
C HIS A 147 2.87 0.42 3.78
N MET A 148 3.07 1.11 4.91
CA MET A 148 3.39 2.56 4.86
C MET A 148 4.82 2.86 4.37
N GLU A 149 5.82 2.03 4.69
CA GLU A 149 7.16 2.16 4.12
C GLU A 149 7.11 1.95 2.60
N ALA A 150 6.30 0.98 2.16
CA ALA A 150 6.02 0.69 0.77
C ALA A 150 5.42 1.92 0.06
N HIS A 151 4.44 2.57 0.68
CA HIS A 151 3.80 3.76 0.14
C HIS A 151 4.76 4.94 0.05
N ALA A 152 5.64 5.12 1.05
CA ALA A 152 6.61 6.20 1.05
C ALA A 152 7.61 6.14 -0.11
N LEU A 153 7.87 4.94 -0.62
CA LEU A 153 8.88 4.71 -1.66
C LEU A 153 8.31 4.74 -3.09
N THR A 154 7.00 4.87 -3.26
CA THR A 154 6.35 4.87 -4.59
C THR A 154 6.80 6.01 -5.47
N ILE A 155 6.98 7.21 -4.90
CA ILE A 155 7.41 8.40 -5.66
C ILE A 155 8.72 8.14 -6.39
N ARG A 156 9.61 7.33 -5.78
CA ARG A 156 10.88 6.96 -6.41
C ARG A 156 10.72 6.13 -7.68
N MET A 157 9.52 5.56 -7.98
CA MET A 157 9.21 4.79 -9.22
C MET A 157 8.99 5.69 -10.40
N VAL A 158 8.42 6.85 -10.12
CA VAL A 158 8.03 7.81 -11.13
C VAL A 158 9.15 8.82 -11.32
N GLU A 159 9.77 9.23 -10.21
CA GLU A 159 10.75 10.30 -10.15
C GLU A 159 12.03 9.86 -9.43
N GLN A 160 13.18 10.37 -9.82
CA GLN A 160 14.42 10.17 -9.07
C GLN A 160 14.50 11.14 -7.88
N VAL A 161 13.84 10.78 -6.77
CA VAL A 161 13.89 11.54 -5.52
C VAL A 161 14.99 10.98 -4.62
N GLU A 162 16.05 11.76 -4.38
CA GLU A 162 17.14 11.36 -3.49
C GLU A 162 16.77 11.37 -2.01
N PHE A 163 17.47 10.56 -1.21
CA PHE A 163 17.34 10.59 0.24
C PHE A 163 18.20 11.71 0.85
N PRO A 164 17.82 12.31 1.99
CA PRO A 164 16.52 12.16 2.66
C PRO A 164 15.42 12.99 1.97
N PHE A 165 14.17 12.53 2.03
CA PHE A 165 13.02 13.32 1.56
C PHE A 165 11.86 13.28 2.55
N LEU A 166 11.06 14.34 2.54
CA LEU A 166 9.84 14.44 3.33
C LEU A 166 8.68 13.77 2.57
N VAL A 167 7.87 12.99 3.29
CA VAL A 167 6.71 12.31 2.72
C VAL A 167 5.47 12.53 3.59
N LEU A 168 4.38 12.92 2.94
CA LEU A 168 3.04 13.01 3.52
C LEU A 168 2.20 11.85 2.96
N LEU A 169 1.90 10.88 3.83
CA LEU A 169 1.13 9.69 3.48
C LEU A 169 -0.32 9.89 3.92
N ILE A 170 -1.21 10.08 2.96
CA ILE A 170 -2.65 10.25 3.20
C ILE A 170 -3.40 9.11 2.52
N SER A 171 -4.21 8.39 3.28
CA SER A 171 -5.08 7.32 2.80
C SER A 171 -6.43 7.35 3.51
N GLY A 172 -7.28 6.35 3.23
CA GLY A 172 -8.52 6.12 3.97
C GLY A 172 -8.31 5.96 5.47
N GLY A 173 -7.23 5.29 5.90
CA GLY A 173 -6.98 4.95 7.31
C GLY A 173 -5.70 5.52 7.91
N HIS A 174 -4.93 6.33 7.18
CA HIS A 174 -3.67 6.89 7.68
C HIS A 174 -3.48 8.34 7.22
N CYS A 175 -2.90 9.14 8.12
CA CYS A 175 -2.31 10.44 7.81
C CYS A 175 -1.00 10.53 8.57
N LEU A 176 0.13 10.40 7.86
CA LEU A 176 1.47 10.37 8.45
C LEU A 176 2.35 11.37 7.73
N LEU A 177 3.12 12.13 8.50
CA LEU A 177 4.22 12.94 8.01
C LEU A 177 5.53 12.31 8.50
N ALA A 178 6.40 11.93 7.58
CA ALA A 178 7.66 11.26 7.90
C ALA A 178 8.80 11.76 7.02
N VAL A 179 10.03 11.64 7.51
CA VAL A 179 11.24 11.80 6.72
C VAL A 179 11.74 10.40 6.34
N ALA A 180 11.75 10.10 5.04
CA ALA A 180 12.43 8.92 4.52
C ALA A 180 13.93 9.21 4.47
N GLN A 181 14.69 8.68 5.42
CA GLN A 181 16.15 8.86 5.48
C GLN A 181 16.89 7.85 4.61
N SER A 182 16.30 6.67 4.44
CA SER A 182 16.75 5.65 3.51
C SER A 182 15.60 4.71 3.18
N ALA A 183 15.89 3.77 2.31
CA ALA A 183 15.03 2.66 1.95
C ALA A 183 14.45 1.84 3.11
N THR A 184 15.12 1.85 4.27
CA THR A 184 14.77 1.03 5.44
C THR A 184 14.64 1.86 6.70
N HIS A 185 14.84 3.18 6.63
CA HIS A 185 14.82 4.05 7.78
C HIS A 185 13.91 5.25 7.52
N PHE A 186 12.83 5.31 8.30
CA PHE A 186 11.82 6.35 8.24
C PHE A 186 11.66 6.95 9.62
N GLN A 187 11.72 8.28 9.69
CA GLN A 187 11.49 9.03 10.91
C GLN A 187 10.10 9.63 10.85
N LEU A 188 9.16 9.09 11.64
CA LEU A 188 7.83 9.70 11.79
C LEU A 188 7.97 11.02 12.56
N ILE A 189 7.46 12.11 11.99
CA ILE A 189 7.49 13.44 12.61
C ILE A 189 6.11 13.98 12.96
N GLY A 190 5.05 13.41 12.40
CA GLY A 190 3.67 13.74 12.75
C GLY A 190 2.67 12.71 12.24
N GLN A 191 1.51 12.63 12.89
CA GLN A 191 0.41 11.75 12.48
C GLN A 191 -0.95 12.34 12.84
N SER A 192 -2.03 11.84 12.23
CA SER A 192 -3.37 12.15 12.75
C SER A 192 -3.54 11.58 14.16
N ARG A 193 -4.14 12.39 15.04
CA ARG A 193 -4.50 12.01 16.41
C ARG A 193 -5.88 11.36 16.50
N ASP A 194 -6.67 11.48 15.45
CA ASP A 194 -8.04 10.98 15.37
C ASP A 194 -8.29 10.26 14.03
N ASP A 195 -9.20 10.76 13.22
CA ASP A 195 -9.57 10.18 11.93
C ASP A 195 -8.50 10.51 10.86
N ALA A 196 -8.36 9.65 9.85
CA ALA A 196 -7.61 10.00 8.65
C ALA A 196 -8.48 10.84 7.68
N PRO A 197 -7.88 11.68 6.81
CA PRO A 197 -8.64 12.50 5.87
C PRO A 197 -9.63 11.71 5.01
N GLY A 198 -9.24 10.54 4.52
CA GLY A 198 -10.14 9.71 3.71
C GLY A 198 -11.36 9.23 4.50
N GLU A 199 -11.16 8.77 5.74
CA GLU A 199 -12.26 8.38 6.64
C GLU A 199 -13.20 9.56 6.95
N VAL A 200 -12.66 10.76 7.16
CA VAL A 200 -13.48 11.96 7.40
C VAL A 200 -14.33 12.29 6.17
N LEU A 201 -13.76 12.23 4.96
CA LEU A 201 -14.52 12.43 3.74
C LEU A 201 -15.63 11.39 3.56
N ASP A 202 -15.35 10.12 3.88
CA ASP A 202 -16.36 9.06 3.85
C ASP A 202 -17.48 9.27 4.87
N LYS A 203 -17.13 9.69 6.10
CA LYS A 203 -18.10 10.06 7.13
C LYS A 203 -18.93 11.27 6.72
N ALA A 204 -18.31 12.29 6.13
CA ALA A 204 -18.98 13.49 5.63
C ALA A 204 -19.97 13.15 4.51
N ALA A 205 -19.55 12.37 3.51
CA ALA A 205 -20.41 11.90 2.43
C ALA A 205 -21.64 11.14 2.93
N ARG A 206 -21.44 10.28 3.95
CA ARG A 206 -22.52 9.53 4.61
C ARG A 206 -23.48 10.47 5.36
N ARG A 207 -22.97 11.46 6.10
CA ARG A 207 -23.79 12.45 6.83
C ARG A 207 -24.61 13.32 5.88
N LEU A 208 -24.03 13.72 4.74
CA LEU A 208 -24.70 14.46 3.69
C LEU A 208 -25.65 13.60 2.84
N LYS A 209 -25.72 12.29 3.11
CA LYS A 209 -26.53 11.31 2.38
C LYS A 209 -26.28 11.37 0.86
N LEU A 210 -25.04 11.61 0.44
CA LEU A 210 -24.70 11.76 -0.98
C LEU A 210 -25.11 10.53 -1.79
N ARG A 211 -25.05 9.33 -1.20
CA ARG A 211 -25.50 8.08 -1.83
C ARG A 211 -26.98 8.08 -2.28
N ASN A 212 -27.81 8.94 -1.71
CA ASN A 212 -29.22 9.09 -2.10
C ASN A 212 -29.39 9.90 -3.39
N ILE A 213 -28.37 10.67 -3.78
CA ILE A 213 -28.33 11.44 -5.02
C ILE A 213 -27.79 10.52 -6.12
N LEU A 214 -28.52 10.43 -7.24
CA LEU A 214 -28.20 9.50 -8.33
C LEU A 214 -26.76 9.64 -8.83
N GLU A 215 -26.27 10.88 -8.91
CA GLU A 215 -24.91 11.20 -9.37
C GLU A 215 -23.81 10.58 -8.51
N PHE A 216 -23.99 10.50 -7.19
CA PHE A 216 -22.94 10.07 -6.26
C PHE A 216 -23.12 8.63 -5.75
N ARG A 217 -24.18 7.92 -6.17
CA ARG A 217 -24.58 6.64 -5.59
C ARG A 217 -23.51 5.55 -5.67
N SER A 218 -22.71 5.55 -6.73
CA SER A 218 -21.67 4.56 -7.01
C SER A 218 -20.25 5.06 -6.71
N MET A 219 -20.11 6.22 -6.06
CA MET A 219 -18.81 6.82 -5.76
C MET A 219 -18.38 6.51 -4.32
N SER A 220 -17.07 6.47 -4.08
CA SER A 220 -16.55 6.54 -2.71
C SER A 220 -16.86 7.91 -2.10
N GLY A 221 -16.84 8.03 -0.78
CA GLY A 221 -17.21 9.28 -0.12
C GLY A 221 -16.26 10.42 -0.46
N GLY A 222 -14.96 10.14 -0.51
CA GLY A 222 -13.95 11.08 -1.03
C GLY A 222 -14.27 11.62 -2.43
N GLN A 223 -14.54 10.72 -3.39
CA GLN A 223 -14.89 11.09 -4.77
C GLN A 223 -16.20 11.90 -4.85
N ALA A 224 -17.22 11.47 -4.10
CA ALA A 224 -18.50 12.17 -4.06
C ALA A 224 -18.36 13.59 -3.49
N ILE A 225 -17.57 13.76 -2.41
CA ILE A 225 -17.32 15.07 -1.80
C ILE A 225 -16.52 15.96 -2.74
N GLU A 226 -15.46 15.45 -3.39
CA GLU A 226 -14.67 16.20 -4.35
C GLU A 226 -15.54 16.74 -5.50
N LEU A 227 -16.36 15.88 -6.09
CA LEU A 227 -17.24 16.26 -7.19
C LEU A 227 -18.30 17.27 -6.74
N ALA A 228 -18.95 17.05 -5.60
CA ALA A 228 -19.93 17.99 -5.06
C ALA A 228 -19.30 19.36 -4.72
N ALA A 229 -18.11 19.35 -4.11
CA ALA A 229 -17.39 20.56 -3.71
C ALA A 229 -16.92 21.38 -4.92
N SER A 230 -16.60 20.74 -6.06
CA SER A 230 -16.19 21.43 -7.30
C SER A 230 -17.23 22.41 -7.84
N ARG A 231 -18.51 22.22 -7.48
CA ARG A 231 -19.64 23.07 -7.86
C ARG A 231 -20.13 23.98 -6.73
N GLY A 232 -19.49 23.89 -5.55
CA GLY A 232 -19.85 24.63 -4.35
C GLY A 232 -19.15 25.98 -4.26
N ASN A 233 -19.53 26.76 -3.25
CA ASN A 233 -18.81 27.95 -2.84
C ASN A 233 -17.88 27.61 -1.67
N PRO A 234 -16.54 27.67 -1.84
CA PRO A 234 -15.59 27.34 -0.77
C PRO A 234 -15.62 28.32 0.41
N LYS A 235 -16.32 29.46 0.28
CA LYS A 235 -16.48 30.48 1.33
C LYS A 235 -17.89 30.49 1.94
N ALA A 236 -18.74 29.51 1.65
CA ALA A 236 -20.10 29.47 2.16
C ALA A 236 -20.17 29.25 3.68
N TYR A 237 -19.18 28.53 4.23
CA TYR A 237 -19.12 28.18 5.66
C TYR A 237 -17.69 28.32 6.16
N GLU A 238 -17.54 28.75 7.40
CA GLU A 238 -16.25 28.77 8.09
C GLU A 238 -16.07 27.46 8.86
N PHE A 239 -14.93 26.80 8.64
CA PHE A 239 -14.52 25.62 9.40
C PHE A 239 -13.36 26.00 10.33
N GLY A 240 -13.37 25.44 11.54
CA GLY A 240 -12.21 25.51 12.42
C GLY A 240 -11.01 24.82 11.78
N ILE A 241 -9.80 25.23 12.16
CA ILE A 241 -8.57 24.52 11.80
C ILE A 241 -8.05 23.86 13.07
N PRO A 242 -8.38 22.58 13.30
CA PRO A 242 -7.84 21.84 14.44
C PRO A 242 -6.32 21.91 14.47
N MET A 243 -5.75 21.83 15.67
CA MET A 243 -4.30 21.82 15.89
C MET A 243 -3.52 23.09 15.52
N ARG A 244 -4.16 24.14 14.99
CA ARG A 244 -3.51 25.40 14.59
C ARG A 244 -2.63 26.04 15.67
N THR A 245 -2.97 25.86 16.94
CA THR A 245 -2.24 26.44 18.09
C THR A 245 -1.13 25.54 18.65
N TYR A 246 -1.05 24.28 18.21
CA TYR A 246 -0.08 23.31 18.71
C TYR A 246 1.21 23.37 17.88
N ARG A 247 2.37 23.40 18.55
CA ARG A 247 3.69 23.44 17.91
C ARG A 247 4.24 22.03 17.66
N ASN A 248 3.51 21.22 16.90
CA ASN A 248 3.93 19.90 16.44
C ASN A 248 3.46 19.68 15.00
N CYS A 249 3.79 18.53 14.41
CA CYS A 249 3.38 18.18 13.05
C CYS A 249 2.21 17.19 13.01
N ASP A 250 1.48 17.04 14.12
CA ASP A 250 0.32 16.18 14.21
C ASP A 250 -0.89 16.81 13.51
N PHE A 251 -1.85 15.98 13.12
CA PHE A 251 -3.09 16.39 12.45
C PHE A 251 -4.32 15.99 13.27
N SER A 252 -5.45 16.66 13.03
CA SER A 252 -6.76 16.29 13.56
C SER A 252 -7.83 16.70 12.56
N PHE A 253 -8.77 15.79 12.32
CA PHE A 253 -9.83 15.96 11.33
C PHE A 253 -11.23 15.67 11.91
N SER A 254 -11.35 15.30 13.19
CA SER A 254 -12.64 14.99 13.82
C SER A 254 -13.46 16.22 14.27
N GLY A 255 -12.84 17.40 14.26
CA GLY A 255 -13.41 18.67 14.74
C GLY A 255 -14.42 19.34 13.82
#